data_AF-A0A8H5LKX3-F1
#
_entry.id   AF-A0A8H5LKX3-F1
#
_cell.length_a   1.000
_cell.length_b   1.000
_cell.length_c   1.000
_cell.angle_alpha   90.00
_cell.angle_beta   90.00
_cell.angle_gamma   90.00
#
_symmetry.space_group_name_H-M   'P 1'
#
loop_
_entity.id
_entity.type
_entity.pdbx_description
1 polymer ?
#
loop_
_entity_poly.entity_id
_entity_poly.type
_entity_poly.pdbx_seq_one_letter_code
_entity_poly.pdbx_strand_id
1 'polypeptide(L)'
;MLQELSHMDRITQLQDEIQQILVIMSNTIAYLTTRANFAQVSSEVPITKQRNPEKFDSPEVFEANKRELVTDLIVKAKQIDYLINSLPEPEPEEAQAKRLEVLEEEMKQANEEYAKAVSRASEYFVVLHVVLRVINSFSFSRGNRIEDLHSQVSEVLKLMLSETDADLIVDRVG
;
A
#
# COMPACT_ATOMS: atom_id res chain seq x y z
N MET A 1 0.16 8.29 7.90
CA MET A 1 0.18 9.39 6.90
C MET A 1 0.57 8.85 5.52
N LEU A 2 -0.18 7.88 4.98
CA LEU A 2 0.13 7.24 3.67
C LEU A 2 -1.08 7.22 2.73
N GLN A 3 -2.11 8.02 3.01
CA GLN A 3 -3.37 7.96 2.28
C GLN A 3 -3.43 8.95 1.10
N GLU A 4 -2.40 9.78 0.91
CA GLU A 4 -2.38 10.80 -0.16
C GLU A 4 -1.74 10.34 -1.48
N LEU A 5 -1.14 9.15 -1.54
CA LEU A 5 -0.38 8.68 -2.70
C LEU A 5 -1.13 7.72 -3.66
N SER A 6 -2.40 7.41 -3.41
CA SER A 6 -3.17 6.45 -4.24
C SER A 6 -4.48 6.98 -4.81
N HIS A 7 -4.87 8.23 -4.52
CA HIS A 7 -6.07 8.81 -5.09
C HIS A 7 -5.64 9.64 -6.30
N MET A 8 -6.16 9.32 -7.49
CA MET A 8 -5.98 10.15 -8.68
C MET A 8 -6.25 11.62 -8.33
N ASP A 9 -5.46 12.55 -8.86
CA ASP A 9 -5.61 13.97 -8.55
C ASP A 9 -7.08 14.41 -8.74
N ARG A 10 -7.63 15.17 -7.78
CA ARG A 10 -9.05 15.56 -7.78
C ARG A 10 -9.39 16.38 -9.02
N ILE A 11 -8.44 17.14 -9.54
CA ILE A 11 -8.60 17.89 -10.79
C ILE A 11 -8.71 16.93 -11.98
N THR A 12 -7.85 15.91 -12.05
CA THR A 12 -7.94 14.86 -13.09
C THR A 12 -9.27 14.10 -12.99
N GLN A 13 -9.72 13.76 -11.79
CA GLN A 13 -11.02 13.10 -11.59
C GLN A 13 -12.18 13.98 -12.06
N LEU A 14 -12.15 15.27 -11.75
CA LEU A 14 -13.17 16.21 -12.20
C LEU A 14 -13.19 16.32 -13.73
N GLN A 15 -12.02 16.39 -14.36
CA GLN A 15 -11.89 16.41 -15.82
C GLN A 15 -12.51 15.16 -16.45
N ASP A 16 -12.23 13.97 -15.91
CA ASP A 16 -12.78 12.71 -16.41
C ASP A 16 -14.29 12.65 -16.25
N GLU A 17 -14.84 13.08 -15.11
CA GLU A 17 -16.29 13.10 -14.89
C GLU A 17 -17.00 14.10 -15.82
N ILE A 18 -16.39 15.27 -16.10
CA ILE A 18 -16.90 16.22 -17.09
C ILE A 18 -16.87 15.59 -18.50
N GLN A 19 -15.83 14.83 -18.83
CA GLN A 19 -15.79 14.16 -20.13
C GLN A 19 -16.86 13.07 -20.24
N GLN A 20 -17.07 12.30 -19.17
CA GLN A 20 -18.10 11.27 -19.11
C GLN A 20 -19.51 11.85 -19.23
N ILE A 21 -19.82 12.97 -18.56
CA ILE A 21 -21.16 13.57 -18.65
C ILE A 21 -21.44 14.04 -20.10
N LEU A 22 -20.44 14.60 -20.79
CA LEU A 22 -20.57 15.00 -22.20
C LEU A 22 -20.82 13.80 -23.12
N VAL A 23 -20.14 12.68 -22.89
CA VAL A 23 -20.37 11.43 -23.65
C VAL A 23 -21.79 10.92 -23.43
N ILE A 24 -22.27 10.92 -22.18
CA ILE A 24 -23.63 10.50 -21.84
C ILE A 24 -24.67 11.41 -22.49
N MET A 25 -24.44 12.73 -22.51
CA MET A 25 -25.34 13.68 -23.18
C MET A 25 -25.42 13.41 -24.69
N SER A 26 -24.28 13.19 -25.34
CA SER A 26 -24.22 12.86 -26.77
C SER A 26 -24.97 11.56 -27.08
N ASN A 27 -24.70 10.50 -26.30
CA ASN A 27 -25.35 9.21 -26.46
C ASN A 27 -26.86 9.28 -26.18
N THR A 28 -27.28 10.11 -25.22
CA THR A 28 -28.69 10.36 -24.89
C THR A 28 -29.40 11.01 -26.08
N ILE A 29 -28.81 12.05 -26.68
CA ILE A 29 -29.39 12.71 -27.88
C ILE A 29 -29.45 11.72 -29.05
N ALA A 30 -28.40 10.93 -29.26
CA ALA A 30 -28.37 9.89 -30.30
C ALA A 30 -29.48 8.85 -30.07
N TYR A 31 -29.66 8.38 -28.84
CA TYR A 31 -30.71 7.43 -28.47
C TYR A 31 -32.11 8.01 -28.72
N LEU A 32 -32.39 9.22 -28.23
CA LEU A 32 -33.70 9.87 -28.37
C LEU A 32 -34.06 10.11 -29.84
N THR A 33 -33.11 10.50 -30.68
CA THR A 33 -33.35 10.76 -32.11
C THR A 33 -33.48 9.48 -32.93
N THR A 34 -32.72 8.43 -32.59
CA THR A 34 -32.72 7.18 -33.35
C THR A 34 -33.87 6.24 -32.98
N ARG A 35 -34.31 6.23 -31.71
CA ARG A 35 -35.32 5.29 -31.20
C ARG A 35 -36.73 5.89 -31.05
N ALA A 36 -36.89 7.20 -31.21
CA ALA A 36 -38.23 7.81 -31.22
C ALA A 36 -39.07 7.37 -32.43
N ASN A 37 -40.35 7.11 -32.20
CA ASN A 37 -41.34 6.86 -33.24
C ASN A 37 -42.14 8.12 -33.58
N PHE A 38 -42.79 8.15 -34.74
CA PHE A 38 -43.67 9.25 -35.12
C PHE A 38 -44.94 9.25 -34.28
N ALA A 39 -45.29 10.42 -33.73
CA ALA A 39 -46.57 10.64 -33.06
C ALA A 39 -47.57 11.27 -34.04
N GLN A 40 -48.81 10.78 -34.06
CA GLN A 40 -49.89 11.40 -34.83
C GLN A 40 -50.41 12.63 -34.07
N VAL A 41 -50.24 13.81 -34.67
CA VAL A 41 -50.63 15.09 -34.07
C VAL A 41 -52.06 15.49 -34.46
N SER A 42 -52.52 15.10 -35.65
CA SER A 42 -53.89 15.33 -36.12
C SER A 42 -54.55 14.04 -36.59
N SER A 43 -55.80 13.83 -36.17
CA SER A 43 -56.63 12.68 -36.56
C SER A 43 -57.02 12.70 -38.05
N GLU A 44 -56.94 13.86 -38.71
CA GLU A 44 -57.32 14.04 -40.11
C GLU A 44 -56.21 13.66 -41.10
N VAL A 45 -54.97 13.56 -40.62
CA VAL A 45 -53.80 13.22 -41.45
C VAL A 45 -53.33 11.80 -41.12
N PRO A 46 -53.55 10.81 -42.02
CA PRO A 46 -53.10 9.45 -41.80
C PRO A 46 -51.56 9.36 -41.85
N ILE A 47 -50.97 8.54 -40.98
CA ILE A 47 -49.51 8.32 -40.93
C ILE A 47 -49.07 7.61 -42.21
N THR A 48 -48.33 8.30 -43.07
CA THR A 48 -47.87 7.77 -44.38
C THR A 48 -46.51 7.07 -44.33
N LYS A 49 -45.77 7.18 -43.21
CA LYS A 49 -44.47 6.53 -43.00
C LYS A 49 -44.41 5.90 -41.63
N GLN A 50 -44.30 4.57 -41.59
CA GLN A 50 -43.98 3.83 -40.38
C GLN A 50 -42.49 3.50 -40.39
N ARG A 51 -41.81 3.78 -39.27
CA ARG A 51 -40.41 3.38 -39.09
C ARG A 51 -40.36 1.85 -38.94
N ASN A 52 -39.28 1.21 -39.37
CA ASN A 52 -39.13 -0.24 -39.17
C ASN A 52 -39.27 -0.56 -37.67
N PRO A 53 -40.14 -1.52 -37.26
CA PRO A 53 -40.35 -1.91 -35.86
C PRO A 53 -39.08 -2.31 -35.11
N GLU A 54 -38.01 -2.72 -35.78
CA GLU A 54 -36.71 -3.00 -35.13
C GLU A 54 -35.92 -1.73 -34.76
N LYS A 55 -36.33 -0.57 -35.29
CA LYS A 55 -35.63 0.71 -35.16
C LYS A 55 -36.22 1.66 -34.13
N PHE A 56 -37.38 1.36 -33.54
CA PHE A 56 -37.99 2.17 -32.48
C PHE A 56 -38.42 1.30 -31.31
N ASP A 57 -38.35 1.86 -30.11
CA ASP A 57 -38.71 1.15 -28.88
C ASP A 57 -40.21 1.31 -28.60
N SER A 58 -40.80 0.37 -27.85
CA SER A 58 -42.20 0.53 -27.40
C SER A 58 -42.32 1.79 -26.52
N PRO A 59 -43.48 2.46 -26.47
CA PRO A 59 -43.64 3.67 -25.68
C PRO A 59 -43.29 3.48 -24.20
N GLU A 60 -43.59 2.32 -23.63
CA GLU A 60 -43.29 1.98 -22.24
C GLU A 60 -41.78 1.84 -21.99
N VAL A 61 -41.08 1.10 -22.86
CA VAL A 61 -39.61 0.93 -22.78
C VAL A 61 -38.90 2.26 -23.02
N PHE A 62 -39.38 3.06 -23.98
CA PHE A 62 -38.82 4.36 -24.28
C PHE A 62 -38.97 5.35 -23.10
N GLU A 63 -40.12 5.40 -22.44
CA GLU A 63 -40.31 6.21 -21.23
C GLU A 63 -39.44 5.72 -20.06
N ALA A 64 -39.30 4.41 -19.87
CA ALA A 64 -38.42 3.84 -18.85
C ALA A 64 -36.95 4.24 -19.08
N ASN A 65 -36.46 4.05 -20.30
CA ASN A 65 -35.09 4.41 -20.68
C ASN A 65 -34.84 5.91 -20.56
N LYS A 66 -35.82 6.76 -20.89
CA LYS A 66 -35.71 8.21 -20.66
C LYS A 66 -35.52 8.55 -19.18
N ARG A 67 -36.28 7.90 -18.28
CA ARG A 67 -36.14 8.13 -16.84
C ARG A 67 -34.78 7.67 -16.32
N GLU A 68 -34.28 6.54 -16.81
CA GLU A 68 -32.93 6.05 -16.48
C GLU A 68 -31.86 7.06 -16.92
N LEU A 69 -31.89 7.50 -18.18
CA LEU A 69 -30.92 8.48 -18.72
C LEU A 69 -30.93 9.81 -17.94
N VAL A 70 -32.12 10.30 -17.56
CA VAL A 70 -32.24 11.51 -16.72
C VAL A 70 -31.67 11.28 -15.33
N THR A 71 -31.90 10.10 -14.74
CA THR A 71 -31.38 9.73 -13.43
C THR A 71 -29.86 9.70 -13.45
N ASP A 72 -29.27 9.05 -14.46
CA ASP A 72 -27.82 8.96 -14.64
C ASP A 72 -27.18 10.34 -14.80
N LEU A 73 -27.82 11.21 -15.60
CA LEU A 73 -27.35 12.58 -15.79
C LEU A 73 -27.37 13.38 -14.48
N ILE A 74 -28.43 13.27 -13.68
CA ILE A 74 -28.55 13.96 -12.40
C ILE A 74 -27.53 13.42 -11.39
N VAL A 75 -27.35 12.10 -11.33
CA VAL A 75 -26.36 11.48 -10.43
C VAL A 75 -24.96 11.97 -10.77
N LYS A 76 -24.58 11.99 -12.05
CA LYS A 76 -23.28 12.52 -12.47
C LYS A 76 -23.13 14.02 -12.23
N ALA A 77 -24.17 14.81 -12.46
CA ALA A 77 -24.14 16.24 -12.14
C ALA A 77 -23.88 16.48 -10.65
N LYS A 78 -24.50 15.69 -9.77
CA LYS A 78 -24.25 15.75 -8.32
C LYS A 78 -22.85 15.27 -7.93
N GLN A 79 -22.32 14.26 -8.61
CA GLN A 79 -20.93 13.80 -8.40
C GLN A 79 -19.93 14.90 -8.76
N ILE A 80 -20.14 15.58 -9.89
CA ILE A 80 -19.34 16.74 -10.30
C ILE A 80 -19.44 17.85 -9.26
N ASP A 81 -20.65 18.18 -8.80
CA ASP A 81 -20.86 19.20 -7.78
C ASP A 81 -20.14 18.86 -6.45
N TYR A 82 -20.20 17.60 -6.02
CA TYR A 82 -19.42 17.13 -4.88
C TYR A 82 -17.92 17.26 -5.11
N LEU A 83 -17.42 16.89 -6.29
CA LEU A 83 -16.00 17.00 -6.63
C LEU A 83 -15.54 18.45 -6.61
N ILE A 84 -16.32 19.39 -7.15
CA ILE A 84 -16.05 20.83 -7.11
C ILE A 84 -15.95 21.32 -5.67
N ASN A 85 -16.92 20.96 -4.82
CA ASN A 85 -16.92 21.33 -3.40
C ASN A 85 -15.78 20.68 -2.61
N SER A 86 -15.21 19.58 -3.11
CA SER A 86 -14.05 18.92 -2.53
C SER A 86 -12.71 19.49 -3.02
N LEU A 87 -12.69 20.39 -4.00
CA LEU A 87 -11.44 20.99 -4.45
C LEU A 87 -10.83 21.85 -3.32
N PRO A 88 -9.51 21.75 -3.08
CA PRO A 88 -8.85 22.66 -2.16
C PRO A 88 -9.01 24.10 -2.67
N GLU A 89 -9.25 25.03 -1.74
CA GLU A 89 -9.34 26.45 -2.09
C GLU A 89 -8.03 26.91 -2.74
N PRO A 90 -8.10 27.69 -3.84
CA PRO A 90 -6.91 28.17 -4.50
C PRO A 90 -6.18 29.16 -3.58
N GLU A 91 -5.00 28.76 -3.09
CA GLU A 91 -4.11 29.63 -2.35
C GLU A 91 -3.35 30.57 -3.33
N PRO A 92 -3.06 31.83 -2.95
CA PRO A 92 -2.18 32.69 -3.74
C PRO A 92 -0.80 32.06 -3.89
N GLU A 93 -0.17 32.19 -5.07
CA GLU A 93 1.14 31.58 -5.36
C GLU A 93 2.21 31.98 -4.34
N GLU A 94 2.21 33.23 -3.89
CA GLU A 94 3.15 33.72 -2.86
C GLU A 94 2.95 33.03 -1.50
N ALA A 95 1.71 32.75 -1.11
CA ALA A 95 1.40 32.05 0.14
C ALA A 95 1.78 30.57 0.02
N GLN A 96 1.51 29.96 -1.13
CA GLN A 96 1.90 28.58 -1.42
C GLN A 96 3.42 28.42 -1.41
N ALA A 97 4.16 29.33 -2.04
CA ALA A 97 5.63 29.32 -2.05
C ALA A 97 6.21 29.42 -0.63
N LYS A 98 5.69 30.33 0.21
CA LYS A 98 6.10 30.44 1.62
C LYS A 98 5.81 29.17 2.41
N ARG A 99 4.64 28.56 2.19
CA ARG A 99 4.27 27.30 2.85
C ARG A 99 5.21 26.16 2.44
N LEU A 100 5.58 26.09 1.16
CA LEU A 100 6.56 25.13 0.65
C LEU A 100 7.94 25.33 1.28
N GLU A 101 8.40 26.57 1.39
CA GLU A 101 9.68 26.91 2.04
C GLU A 101 9.71 26.48 3.52
N VAL A 102 8.63 26.75 4.26
CA VAL A 102 8.50 26.30 5.66
C VAL A 102 8.52 24.77 5.74
N LEU A 103 7.79 24.08 4.87
CA LEU A 103 7.73 22.62 4.84
C LEU A 103 9.09 22.00 4.48
N GLU A 104 9.85 22.64 3.57
CA GLU A 104 11.20 22.20 3.21
C GLU A 104 12.16 22.30 4.39
N GLU A 105 12.09 23.40 5.16
CA GLU A 105 12.91 23.57 6.36
C GLU A 105 12.52 22.58 7.47
N GLU A 106 11.22 22.33 7.67
CA GLU A 106 10.74 21.29 8.59
C GLU A 106 11.22 19.89 8.18
N MET A 107 11.16 19.56 6.88
CA MET A 107 11.65 18.30 6.32
C MET A 107 13.16 18.14 6.53
N LYS A 108 13.92 19.23 6.37
CA LYS A 108 15.36 19.23 6.60
C LYS A 108 15.68 18.96 8.06
N GLN A 109 15.01 19.64 8.99
CA GLN A 109 15.19 19.42 10.42
C GLN A 109 14.83 17.99 10.82
N ALA A 110 13.68 17.49 10.38
CA ALA A 110 13.25 16.11 10.63
C ALA A 110 14.26 15.08 10.06
N ASN A 111 14.81 15.33 8.88
CA ASN A 111 15.80 14.46 8.27
C ASN A 111 17.15 14.49 9.01
N GLU A 112 17.58 15.65 9.52
CA GLU A 112 18.77 15.76 10.37
C GLU A 112 18.61 15.01 11.69
N GLU A 113 17.44 15.12 12.32
CA GLU A 113 17.11 14.37 13.53
C GLU A 113 17.09 12.87 13.26
N TYR A 114 16.48 12.45 12.15
CA TYR A 114 16.47 11.07 11.69
C TYR A 114 17.90 10.55 11.47
N ALA A 115 18.75 11.31 10.77
CA ALA A 115 20.15 10.94 10.55
C ALA A 115 20.93 10.79 11.86
N LYS A 116 20.73 11.69 12.82
CA LYS A 116 21.33 11.60 14.16
C LYS A 116 20.85 10.36 14.91
N ALA A 117 19.56 10.06 14.85
CA ALA A 117 18.98 8.86 15.48
C ALA A 117 19.55 7.57 14.88
N VAL A 118 19.67 7.51 13.54
CA VAL A 118 20.27 6.38 12.83
C VAL A 118 21.74 6.21 13.20
N SER A 119 22.53 7.29 13.25
CA SER A 119 23.94 7.25 13.68
C SER A 119 24.09 6.66 15.08
N ARG A 120 23.29 7.12 16.05
CA ARG A 120 23.29 6.59 17.42
C ARG A 120 22.92 5.10 17.45
N ALA A 121 21.91 4.69 16.68
CA ALA A 121 21.54 3.29 16.59
C ALA A 121 22.68 2.43 16.01
N SER A 122 23.39 2.92 14.99
CA SER A 122 24.57 2.25 14.44
C SER A 122 25.71 2.15 15.45
N GLU A 123 25.98 3.19 16.24
CA GLU A 123 26.97 3.17 17.31
C GLU A 123 26.62 2.11 18.38
N TYR A 124 25.37 2.09 18.84
CA TYR A 124 24.90 1.06 19.78
C TYR A 124 25.02 -0.35 19.21
N PHE A 125 24.74 -0.53 17.91
CA PHE A 125 24.88 -1.80 17.23
C PHE A 125 26.34 -2.29 17.21
N VAL A 126 27.30 -1.40 16.95
CA VAL A 126 28.74 -1.73 16.99
C VAL A 126 29.15 -2.16 18.40
N VAL A 127 28.74 -1.41 19.43
CA VAL A 127 29.05 -1.73 20.83
C VAL A 127 28.48 -3.10 21.21
N LEU A 128 27.21 -3.35 20.88
CA LEU A 128 26.55 -4.63 21.14
C LEU A 128 27.30 -5.79 20.45
N HIS A 129 27.72 -5.59 19.21
CA HIS A 129 28.47 -6.60 18.45
C HIS A 129 29.84 -6.89 19.08
N VAL A 130 30.54 -5.87 19.59
CA VAL A 130 31.80 -6.06 20.34
C VAL A 130 31.56 -6.85 21.62
N VAL A 131 30.54 -6.50 22.42
CA VAL A 131 30.20 -7.21 23.66
C VAL A 131 29.87 -8.68 23.38
N LEU A 132 29.04 -8.94 22.36
CA LEU A 132 28.71 -10.31 21.96
C LEU A 132 29.94 -11.11 21.50
N ARG A 133 30.89 -10.46 20.80
CA ARG A 133 32.15 -11.11 20.41
C ARG A 133 33.00 -11.50 21.63
N VAL A 134 33.10 -10.61 22.62
CA VAL A 134 33.85 -10.88 23.87
C VAL A 134 33.21 -11.98 24.69
N ILE A 135 31.88 -11.98 24.82
CA ILE A 135 31.16 -13.04 25.54
C ILE A 135 31.37 -14.40 24.86
N ASN A 136 31.28 -14.45 23.53
CA ASN A 136 31.52 -15.68 22.78
C ASN A 136 32.95 -16.19 22.92
N SER A 137 33.97 -15.33 22.83
CA SER A 137 35.37 -15.74 22.99
C SER A 137 35.67 -16.23 24.41
N PHE A 138 35.07 -15.60 25.42
CA PHE A 138 35.23 -16.01 26.80
C PHE A 138 34.56 -17.35 27.11
N SER A 139 33.35 -17.58 26.59
CA SER A 139 32.66 -18.87 26.69
C SER A 139 33.43 -19.99 25.98
N PHE A 140 33.99 -19.71 24.79
CA PHE A 140 34.82 -20.66 24.06
C PHE A 140 36.11 -21.00 24.81
N SER A 141 36.82 -20.00 25.35
CA SER A 141 38.04 -20.22 26.15
C SER A 141 37.76 -21.02 27.43
N ARG A 142 36.61 -20.81 28.08
CA ARG A 142 36.18 -21.63 29.23
C ARG A 142 35.91 -23.08 28.82
N GLY A 143 35.28 -23.32 27.67
CA GLY A 143 35.07 -24.67 27.12
C GLY A 143 36.38 -25.42 26.95
N ASN A 144 37.34 -24.83 26.24
CA ASN A 144 38.65 -25.46 26.00
C ASN A 144 39.41 -25.75 27.32
N ARG A 145 39.35 -24.84 28.31
CA ARG A 145 39.96 -25.07 29.62
C ARG A 145 39.33 -26.24 30.37
N ILE A 146 38.02 -26.47 30.22
CA ILE A 146 37.33 -27.61 30.82
C ILE A 146 37.77 -28.90 30.14
N GLU A 147 37.91 -28.91 28.82
CA GLU A 147 38.44 -30.06 28.07
C GLU A 147 39.88 -30.38 28.47
N ASP A 148 40.74 -29.37 28.60
CA ASP A 148 42.13 -29.53 29.05
C ASP A 148 42.20 -30.11 30.47
N LEU A 149 41.39 -29.59 31.42
CA LEU A 149 41.31 -30.11 32.78
C LEU A 149 40.82 -31.56 32.78
N HIS A 150 39.80 -31.87 31.98
CA HIS A 150 39.27 -33.23 31.89
C HIS A 150 40.31 -34.21 31.33
N SER A 151 41.11 -33.78 30.34
CA SER A 151 42.22 -34.56 29.81
C SER A 151 43.28 -34.82 30.87
N GLN A 152 43.72 -33.78 31.61
CA GLN A 152 44.71 -33.91 32.69
C GLN A 152 44.23 -34.83 33.81
N VAL A 153 42.97 -34.69 34.25
CA VAL A 153 42.38 -35.56 35.27
C VAL A 153 42.29 -37.01 34.77
N SER A 154 41.91 -37.22 33.50
CA SER A 154 41.88 -38.56 32.89
C SER A 154 43.27 -39.20 32.83
N GLU A 155 44.30 -38.41 32.50
CA GLU A 155 45.69 -38.87 32.46
C GLU A 155 46.22 -39.24 33.86
N VAL A 156 45.95 -38.39 34.87
CA VAL A 156 46.29 -38.69 36.27
C VAL A 156 45.55 -39.93 36.78
N LEU A 157 44.26 -40.07 36.46
CA LEU A 157 43.49 -41.26 36.85
C LEU A 157 44.03 -42.54 36.19
N LYS A 158 44.44 -42.48 34.91
CA LYS A 158 45.09 -43.61 34.24
C LYS A 158 46.41 -43.97 34.89
N LEU A 159 47.24 -42.99 35.25
CA LEU A 159 48.50 -43.21 35.98
C LEU A 159 48.25 -43.87 37.34
N MET A 160 47.34 -43.32 38.14
CA MET A 160 46.97 -43.86 39.46
C MET A 160 46.41 -45.29 39.37
N LEU A 161 45.55 -45.58 38.39
CA LEU A 161 45.02 -46.93 38.17
C LEU A 161 46.12 -47.89 37.68
N SER A 162 47.05 -47.44 36.85
CA SER A 162 48.19 -48.26 36.40
C SER A 162 49.21 -48.57 37.50
N GLU A 163 49.39 -47.67 38.47
CA GLU A 163 50.22 -47.92 39.65
C GLU A 163 49.52 -48.85 40.65
N THR A 164 48.20 -48.79 40.75
CA THR A 164 47.42 -49.68 41.64
C THR A 164 47.39 -51.13 41.14
N ASP A 165 47.43 -51.35 39.82
CA ASP A 165 47.55 -52.69 39.22
C ASP A 165 48.96 -53.31 39.42
N ALA A 166 49.99 -52.50 39.66
CA ALA A 166 51.34 -52.99 39.94
C ALA A 166 51.45 -53.59 41.36
N ASP A 167 50.76 -53.03 42.34
CA ASP A 167 50.75 -53.54 43.73
C ASP A 167 49.86 -54.78 43.91
N LEU A 168 48.91 -55.04 43.01
CA LEU A 168 48.03 -56.22 43.06
C LEU A 168 48.63 -57.48 42.40
N ILE A 169 49.72 -57.37 41.65
CA ILE A 169 50.38 -58.52 40.99
C ILE A 169 51.54 -59.08 41.83
N VAL A 170 52.08 -58.32 42.78
CA VAL A 170 53.23 -58.77 43.59
C VAL A 170 52.85 -59.79 44.68
N ASP A 171 51.56 -59.90 45.07
CA ASP A 171 51.14 -60.81 46.16
C ASP A 171 50.49 -62.13 45.70
N ARG A 172 50.61 -62.47 44.40
CA ARG A 172 50.12 -63.75 43.85
C ARG A 172 51.07 -64.41 42.84
N VAL A 173 52.35 -64.48 43.21
CA VAL A 173 53.23 -65.55 42.74
C VAL A 173 53.99 -66.10 43.94
N GLY A 174 53.30 -66.95 44.70
CA GLY A 174 53.93 -68.00 45.50
C GLY A 174 54.29 -69.19 44.63
#